data_AF-A0A8T5JD10-F1
#
_entry.id   AF-A0A8T5JD10-F1
#
_cell.length_a   1.000
_cell.length_b   1.000
_cell.length_c   1.000
_cell.angle_alpha   90.00
_cell.angle_beta   90.00
_cell.angle_gamma   90.00
#
_symmetry.space_group_name_H-M   'P 1'
#
loop_
_entity.id
_entity.type
_entity.pdbx_description
1 polymer ?
#
loop_
_entity_poly.entity_id
_entity_poly.type
_entity_poly.pdbx_seq_one_letter_code
_entity_poly.pdbx_strand_id
1 'polypeptide(L)' 'MGFTLEAHCPNKARNLESCACTADCVRKGTCCDCVANHRKNGNLPACLRPAE' A
#
# COMPACT_ATOMS: atom_id res chain seq x y z
N MET A 1 -5.16 27.39 -4.04
CA MET A 1 -6.06 26.48 -3.30
C MET A 1 -5.32 25.17 -3.10
N GLY A 2 -4.44 25.12 -2.11
CA GLY A 2 -3.68 23.92 -1.79
C GLY A 2 -4.42 23.11 -0.75
N PHE A 3 -5.14 22.08 -1.20
CA PHE A 3 -5.58 21.02 -0.28
C PHE A 3 -4.36 20.17 0.04
N THR A 4 -3.66 20.47 1.13
CA THR A 4 -2.89 19.43 1.82
C THR A 4 -3.90 18.56 2.56
N LEU A 5 -4.70 17.80 1.80
CA LEU A 5 -5.50 16.72 2.35
C LEU A 5 -4.50 15.69 2.85
N GLU A 6 -4.40 15.63 4.16
CA GLU A 6 -3.55 14.71 4.90
C GLU A 6 -3.59 13.33 4.26
N ALA A 7 -2.41 12.72 4.17
CA ALA A 7 -2.15 11.39 3.64
C ALA A 7 -2.77 10.27 4.51
N HIS A 8 -3.97 10.48 5.03
CA HIS A 8 -4.68 9.55 5.88
C HIS A 8 -5.49 8.60 5.00
N CYS A 9 -4.94 7.40 4.80
CA CYS A 9 -5.71 6.32 4.20
C CYS A 9 -6.68 5.76 5.26
N PRO A 10 -8.01 5.95 5.11
CA PRO A 10 -8.99 5.49 6.11
C PRO A 10 -9.01 3.97 6.27
N ASN A 11 -8.51 3.24 5.25
CA ASN A 11 -8.41 1.79 5.29
C ASN A 11 -7.03 1.31 5.75
N LYS A 12 -6.12 2.17 6.22
CA LYS A 12 -4.73 1.76 6.53
C LYS A 12 -4.68 0.61 7.53
N ALA A 13 -5.45 0.69 8.62
CA ALA A 13 -5.52 -0.38 9.62
C ALA A 13 -5.99 -1.70 8.98
N ARG A 14 -7.12 -1.68 8.27
CA ARG A 14 -7.69 -2.84 7.58
C ARG A 14 -6.76 -3.45 6.54
N ASN A 15 -6.07 -2.60 5.78
CA ASN A 15 -5.12 -3.02 4.76
C ASN A 15 -3.89 -3.69 5.39
N LEU A 16 -3.47 -3.26 6.60
CA LEU A 16 -2.34 -3.88 7.31
C LEU A 16 -2.66 -5.30 7.76
N GLU A 17 -3.91 -5.62 8.06
CA GLU A 17 -4.35 -6.97 8.43
C GLU A 17 -4.19 -7.98 7.27
N SER A 18 -4.40 -7.53 6.03
CA SER A 18 -4.29 -8.38 4.82
C SER A 18 -2.97 -8.21 4.05
N CYS A 19 -2.08 -7.30 4.49
CA CYS A 19 -0.84 -7.02 3.76
C CYS A 19 0.25 -8.05 4.06
N ALA A 20 0.44 -9.01 3.16
CA ALA A 20 1.49 -10.02 3.23
C ALA A 20 2.91 -9.52 2.86
N CYS A 21 3.12 -8.21 2.71
CA CYS A 21 4.46 -7.68 2.39
C CYS A 21 5.40 -7.82 3.59
N THR A 22 6.53 -8.50 3.40
CA THR A 22 7.60 -8.66 4.41
C THR A 22 8.58 -7.49 4.43
N ALA A 23 8.66 -6.71 3.35
CA ALA A 23 9.53 -5.54 3.27
C ALA A 23 9.08 -4.44 4.23
N ASP A 24 10.03 -3.83 4.94
CA ASP A 24 9.79 -2.64 5.75
C ASP A 24 9.61 -1.44 4.82
N CYS A 25 8.38 -0.92 4.75
CA CYS A 25 7.99 0.09 3.78
C CYS A 25 7.05 1.11 4.42
N VAL A 26 7.40 2.39 4.32
CA VAL A 26 6.60 3.52 4.83
C VAL A 26 5.19 3.59 4.22
N ARG A 27 4.99 2.94 3.07
CA ARG A 27 3.74 2.91 2.28
C ARG A 27 2.86 1.72 2.63
N LYS A 28 3.30 0.83 3.52
CA LYS A 28 2.57 -0.38 3.91
C LYS A 28 1.21 0.00 4.52
N GLY A 29 0.15 -0.67 4.07
CA GLY A 29 -1.23 -0.34 4.43
C GLY A 29 -1.85 0.80 3.61
N THR A 30 -1.09 1.55 2.81
CA THR A 30 -1.63 2.58 1.90
C THR A 30 -1.72 2.03 0.48
N CYS A 31 -2.82 1.37 0.13
CA CYS A 31 -2.93 0.60 -1.12
C CYS A 31 -2.55 1.36 -2.39
N CYS A 32 -3.05 2.58 -2.60
CA CYS A 32 -2.75 3.36 -3.81
C CYS A 32 -1.26 3.70 -3.94
N ASP A 33 -0.62 4.11 -2.83
CA ASP A 33 0.80 4.47 -2.81
C ASP A 33 1.70 3.21 -2.89
N CYS A 34 1.30 2.13 -2.21
CA CYS A 34 1.93 0.83 -2.28
C CYS A 34 1.95 0.27 -3.72
N VAL A 35 0.78 0.22 -4.38
CA VAL A 35 0.63 -0.28 -5.76
C VAL A 35 1.43 0.60 -6.73
N ALA A 36 1.32 1.93 -6.62
CA ALA A 36 2.08 2.84 -7.46
C ALA A 36 3.58 2.64 -7.31
N ASN A 37 4.07 2.47 -6.07
CA ASN A 37 5.48 2.21 -5.80
C ASN A 37 5.95 0.87 -6.37
N HIS A 38 5.22 -0.23 -6.14
CA HIS A 38 5.62 -1.53 -6.69
C HIS A 38 5.60 -1.54 -8.22
N ARG A 39 4.56 -0.96 -8.85
CA ARG A 39 4.45 -0.88 -10.31
C ARG A 39 5.60 -0.10 -10.95
N LYS A 40 6.05 1.00 -10.33
CA LYS A 40 7.22 1.77 -10.80
C LYS A 40 8.51 0.93 -10.83
N ASN A 41 8.61 -0.07 -9.97
CA ASN A 41 9.73 -1.00 -9.91
C ASN A 41 9.49 -2.29 -10.72
N GLY A 42 8.45 -2.34 -11.58
CA GLY A 42 8.12 -3.54 -12.37
C GLY A 42 7.59 -4.71 -11.54
N ASN A 43 7.10 -4.45 -10.33
CA ASN A 43 6.66 -5.48 -9.38
C ASN A 43 5.18 -5.30 -9.00
N LEU A 44 4.58 -6.36 -8.46
CA LEU A 44 3.26 -6.33 -7.84
C LEU A 44 3.37 -6.51 -6.31
N PRO A 45 2.58 -5.77 -5.51
CA PRO A 45 2.52 -5.98 -4.07
C PRO A 45 1.96 -7.37 -3.73
N ALA A 46 2.38 -7.91 -2.59
CA ALA A 46 2.00 -9.26 -2.16
C ALA A 46 0.48 -9.42 -1.94
N CYS A 47 -0.23 -8.35 -1.56
CA CYS A 47 -1.68 -8.35 -1.38
C CYS A 47 -2.48 -8.57 -2.68
N LEU A 48 -1.86 -8.45 -3.86
CA LEU A 48 -2.49 -8.75 -5.15
C LEU A 48 -2.16 -10.16 -5.67
N ARG A 49 -1.37 -10.92 -4.92
CA ARG A 49 -1.07 -12.32 -5.26
C ARG A 49 -2.14 -13.22 -4.63
N PRO A 50 -2.54 -14.33 -5.28
CA PRO A 50 -3.39 -15.31 -4.64
C PRO A 50 -2.73 -15.81 -3.35
N ALA A 51 -3.52 -15.95 -2.28
CA ALA A 51 -3.11 -16.71 -1.11
C ALA A 51 -3.15 -18.19 -1.50
N GLU A 52 -1.99 -18.83 -1.53
CA GLU A 52 -1.89 -20.29 -1.71
C GLU A 52 -2.20 -21.00 -0.39
#